data_AF-A0A9D1FBN7-F1
#
_entry.id   AF-A0A9D1FBN7-F1
#
_cell.length_a   1.000
_cell.length_b   1.000
_cell.length_c   1.000
_cell.angle_alpha   90.00
_cell.angle_beta   90.00
_cell.angle_gamma   90.00
#
_symmetry.space_group_name_H-M   'P 1'
#
loop_
_entity.id
_entity.type
_entity.pdbx_description
1 polymer ?
#
loop_
_entity_poly.entity_id
_entity_poly.type
_entity_poly.pdbx_seq_one_letter_code
_entity_poly.pdbx_strand_id
1 'polypeptide(L)'
;MRGEYEELTGEAEDPQVQIERLTLENQRLRKQIRQLKAAAKLNKKVEFSKLIFVGVSVVTVAIVLFSCRMIWITMDTSALGYLIPAVFTEMAAATGFYYSKAKAENKIKLMAAAGVQPEAANFNDM
;
A
#
# COMPACT_ATOMS: atom_id res chain seq x y z
N MET A 1 -0.87 66.03 -21.71
CA MET A 1 -0.64 64.67 -21.19
C MET A 1 -1.97 63.95 -21.19
N ARG A 2 -2.19 63.19 -22.26
CA ARG A 2 -3.40 62.45 -22.62
C ARG A 2 -3.46 61.23 -21.69
N GLY A 3 -4.45 61.20 -20.80
CA GLY A 3 -4.72 60.05 -19.94
C GLY A 3 -5.26 58.91 -20.80
N GLU A 4 -4.35 58.15 -21.40
CA GLU A 4 -4.61 56.82 -21.94
C GLU A 4 -4.81 55.86 -20.76
N TYR A 5 -6.02 55.87 -20.23
CA TYR A 5 -6.58 54.72 -19.52
C TYR A 5 -7.71 54.19 -20.41
N GLU A 6 -7.34 53.79 -21.63
CA GLU A 6 -8.21 52.94 -22.45
C GLU A 6 -8.31 51.58 -21.74
N GLU A 7 -9.42 51.43 -21.02
CA GLU A 7 -10.24 50.23 -20.99
C GLU A 7 -9.47 48.90 -20.98
N LEU A 8 -8.87 48.59 -19.84
CA LEU A 8 -8.85 47.19 -19.38
C LEU A 8 -10.29 46.78 -19.11
N THR A 9 -11.00 46.39 -20.17
CA THR A 9 -12.21 45.58 -20.16
C THR A 9 -11.87 44.20 -19.60
N GLY A 10 -11.53 44.17 -18.31
CA GLY A 10 -11.74 43.00 -17.49
C GLY A 10 -13.24 42.89 -17.31
N GLU A 11 -13.89 42.15 -18.21
CA GLU A 11 -15.28 41.75 -18.13
C GLU A 11 -15.49 41.17 -16.72
N ALA A 12 -16.03 41.99 -15.82
CA ALA A 12 -16.32 41.60 -14.46
C ALA A 12 -17.51 40.63 -14.57
N GLU A 13 -17.22 39.34 -14.82
CA GLU A 13 -18.23 38.29 -14.84
C GLU A 13 -19.04 38.43 -13.54
N ASP A 14 -20.34 38.63 -13.72
CA ASP A 14 -21.32 38.90 -12.67
C ASP A 14 -21.07 37.93 -11.49
N PRO A 15 -20.85 38.40 -10.26
CA PRO A 15 -20.42 37.56 -9.14
C PRO A 15 -21.36 36.36 -8.90
N GLN A 16 -22.64 36.48 -9.25
CA GLN A 16 -23.61 35.39 -9.22
C GLN A 16 -23.25 34.25 -10.19
N VAL A 17 -22.84 34.59 -11.42
CA VAL A 17 -22.45 33.63 -12.46
C VAL A 17 -21.15 32.92 -12.08
N GLN A 18 -20.20 33.63 -11.46
CA GLN A 18 -19.00 33.01 -10.89
C GLN A 18 -19.32 32.01 -9.78
N ILE A 19 -20.23 32.34 -8.85
CA ILE A 19 -20.62 31.45 -7.75
C ILE A 19 -21.29 30.18 -8.27
N GLU A 20 -22.14 30.29 -9.28
CA GLU A 20 -22.79 29.14 -9.91
C GLU A 20 -21.78 28.24 -10.65
N ARG A 21 -20.83 28.85 -11.35
CA ARG A 21 -19.74 28.14 -12.03
C ARG A 21 -18.84 27.40 -11.02
N LEU A 22 -18.46 28.06 -9.92
CA LEU A 22 -17.66 27.49 -8.83
C LEU A 22 -18.40 26.37 -8.09
N THR A 23 -19.71 26.47 -7.88
CA THR A 23 -20.48 25.42 -7.22
C THR A 23 -20.60 24.18 -8.10
N LEU A 24 -20.79 24.34 -9.42
CA LEU A 24 -20.73 23.25 -10.38
C LEU A 24 -19.35 22.59 -10.44
N GLU A 25 -18.29 23.39 -10.41
CA GLU A 25 -16.91 22.90 -10.44
C GLU A 25 -16.54 22.13 -9.16
N ASN A 26 -16.94 22.64 -7.99
CA ASN A 26 -16.82 21.95 -6.71
C ASN A 26 -17.58 20.61 -6.69
N GLN A 27 -18.76 20.55 -7.30
CA GLN A 27 -19.51 19.29 -7.42
C GLN A 27 -18.79 18.27 -8.32
N ARG A 28 -18.17 18.71 -9.42
CA ARG A 28 -17.37 17.84 -10.30
C ARG A 28 -16.11 17.35 -9.62
N LEU A 29 -15.37 18.23 -8.96
CA LEU A 29 -14.17 17.88 -8.18
C LEU A 29 -14.49 16.86 -7.09
N ARG A 30 -15.61 17.01 -6.38
CA ARG A 30 -16.06 16.04 -5.38
C ARG A 30 -16.32 14.66 -5.98
N LYS A 31 -16.92 14.59 -7.17
CA LYS A 31 -17.14 13.32 -7.89
C LYS A 31 -15.81 12.69 -8.32
N GLN A 32 -14.88 13.47 -8.86
CA GLN A 32 -13.54 13.00 -9.22
C GLN A 32 -12.77 12.48 -8.00
N ILE A 33 -12.75 13.23 -6.89
CA ILE A 33 -12.12 12.81 -5.63
C ILE A 33 -12.73 11.50 -5.13
N ARG A 34 -14.06 11.33 -5.24
CA ARG A 34 -14.73 10.09 -4.82
C ARG A 34 -14.32 8.91 -5.69
N GLN A 35 -14.19 9.10 -7.01
CA GLN A 35 -13.70 8.07 -7.93
C GLN A 35 -12.23 7.75 -7.71
N LEU A 36 -11.38 8.76 -7.51
CA LEU A 36 -9.96 8.58 -7.18
C LEU A 36 -9.77 7.85 -5.84
N LYS A 37 -10.55 8.18 -4.81
CA LYS A 37 -10.55 7.45 -3.52
C LYS A 37 -11.04 6.01 -3.67
N ALA A 38 -12.06 5.77 -4.50
CA ALA A 38 -12.53 4.42 -4.77
C ALA A 38 -11.48 3.58 -5.53
N ALA A 39 -10.84 4.17 -6.54
CA ALA A 39 -9.73 3.55 -7.27
C ALA A 39 -8.51 3.31 -6.37
N ALA A 40 -8.18 4.24 -5.46
CA ALA A 40 -7.09 4.09 -4.49
C ALA A 40 -7.40 3.02 -3.44
N LYS A 41 -8.68 2.84 -3.04
CA LYS A 41 -9.12 1.79 -2.14
C LYS A 41 -9.08 0.40 -2.80
N LEU A 42 -9.36 0.33 -4.10
CA LEU A 42 -9.22 -0.90 -4.89
C LEU A 42 -7.74 -1.26 -5.11
N ASN A 43 -6.90 -0.25 -5.34
CA ASN A 43 -5.45 -0.37 -5.39
C ASN A 43 -4.80 -0.39 -4.00
N LYS A 44 -5.58 -0.56 -2.93
CA LYS A 44 -5.03 -0.72 -1.59
C LYS A 44 -4.28 -2.05 -1.57
N LYS A 45 -2.98 -1.96 -1.86
CA LYS A 45 -2.03 -3.08 -1.73
C LYS A 45 -2.30 -3.74 -0.38
N VAL A 46 -2.61 -5.03 -0.43
CA VAL A 46 -2.76 -5.89 0.75
C VAL A 46 -1.63 -5.54 1.72
N GLU A 47 -2.01 -5.07 2.90
CA GLU A 47 -1.05 -4.61 3.90
C GLU A 47 -0.15 -5.80 4.23
N PHE A 48 1.17 -5.61 4.10
CA PHE A 48 2.17 -6.64 4.30
C PHE A 48 1.96 -7.44 5.60
N SER A 49 1.44 -6.81 6.66
CA SER A 49 1.11 -7.48 7.93
C SER A 49 0.00 -8.53 7.78
N LYS A 50 -0.98 -8.35 6.88
CA LYS A 50 -2.02 -9.34 6.60
C LYS A 50 -1.44 -10.56 5.90
N LEU A 51 -0.43 -10.38 5.07
CA LEU A 51 0.21 -11.46 4.34
C LEU A 51 1.08 -12.32 5.28
N ILE A 52 1.83 -11.70 6.19
CA ILE A 52 2.57 -12.41 7.26
C ILE A 52 1.60 -13.10 8.20
N PHE A 53 0.51 -12.44 8.58
CA PHE A 53 -0.50 -13.02 9.46
C PHE A 53 -1.14 -14.28 8.84
N VAL A 54 -1.44 -14.25 7.53
CA VAL A 54 -1.95 -15.42 6.80
C VAL A 54 -0.87 -16.50 6.63
N GLY A 55 0.38 -16.13 6.34
CA GLY A 55 1.48 -17.09 6.24
C GLY A 55 1.71 -17.85 7.56
N VAL A 56 1.82 -17.12 8.67
CA VAL A 56 1.99 -17.69 10.02
C VAL A 56 0.80 -18.56 10.40
N SER A 57 -0.43 -18.15 10.07
CA SER A 57 -1.62 -18.94 10.43
C SER A 57 -1.72 -20.24 9.64
N VAL A 58 -1.46 -20.23 8.33
CA VAL A 58 -1.45 -21.45 7.49
C VAL A 58 -0.39 -22.43 7.96
N VAL A 59 0.83 -21.92 8.22
CA VAL A 59 1.95 -22.73 8.72
C VAL A 59 1.61 -23.35 10.08
N THR A 60 1.02 -22.56 11.00
CA THR A 60 0.59 -23.06 12.31
C THR A 60 -0.43 -24.20 12.19
N VAL A 61 -1.43 -24.05 11.30
CA VAL A 61 -2.43 -25.11 11.07
C VAL A 61 -1.80 -26.37 10.47
N ALA A 62 -0.89 -26.21 9.50
CA ALA A 62 -0.17 -27.34 8.89
C ALA A 62 0.66 -28.11 9.92
N ILE A 63 1.37 -27.41 10.80
CA ILE A 63 2.17 -27.98 11.89
C ILE A 63 1.31 -28.79 12.84
N VAL A 64 0.17 -28.24 13.26
CA VAL A 64 -0.77 -28.91 14.17
C VAL A 64 -1.30 -30.20 13.54
N LEU A 65 -1.77 -30.14 12.29
CA LEU A 65 -2.30 -31.32 11.59
C LEU A 65 -1.24 -32.39 11.37
N PHE A 66 -0.03 -32.00 10.97
CA PHE A 66 1.10 -32.92 10.78
C PHE A 66 1.51 -33.57 12.10
N SER A 67 1.58 -32.79 13.19
CA SER A 67 1.89 -33.28 14.53
C SER A 67 0.84 -34.30 14.99
N CYS A 68 -0.45 -33.99 14.84
CA CYS A 68 -1.53 -34.93 15.16
C CYS A 68 -1.43 -36.21 14.32
N ARG A 69 -1.11 -36.10 13.02
CA ARG A 69 -0.96 -37.27 12.13
C ARG A 69 0.21 -38.16 12.52
N MET A 70 1.36 -37.56 12.86
CA MET A 70 2.56 -38.29 13.26
C MET A 70 2.40 -38.97 14.62
N ILE A 71 1.78 -38.30 15.59
CA ILE A 71 1.46 -38.90 16.89
C ILE A 71 0.49 -40.08 16.71
N TRP A 72 -0.47 -39.98 15.78
CA TRP A 72 -1.42 -41.05 15.55
C TRP A 72 -0.84 -42.28 14.85
N ILE A 73 0.16 -42.10 13.97
CA ILE A 73 0.84 -43.23 13.30
C ILE A 73 1.91 -43.85 14.21
N THR A 74 2.70 -43.03 14.89
CA THR A 74 3.97 -43.45 15.48
C THR A 74 3.95 -43.48 17.01
N MET A 75 2.95 -42.89 17.66
CA MET A 75 2.90 -42.73 19.13
C MET A 75 4.16 -42.07 19.71
N ASP A 76 4.86 -41.28 18.90
CA ASP A 76 6.14 -40.66 19.22
C ASP A 76 6.15 -39.17 18.83
N THR A 77 6.77 -38.35 19.67
CA THR A 77 6.90 -36.90 19.50
C THR A 77 8.15 -36.50 18.71
N SER A 78 8.99 -37.46 18.29
CA SER A 78 10.16 -37.22 17.44
C SER A 78 9.88 -36.35 16.20
N ALA A 79 8.67 -36.44 15.64
CA ALA A 79 8.23 -35.61 14.52
C ALA A 79 8.24 -34.10 14.80
N LEU A 80 7.87 -33.68 16.01
CA LEU A 80 7.90 -32.27 16.41
C LEU A 80 9.34 -31.74 16.42
N GLY A 81 10.31 -32.60 16.76
CA GLY A 81 11.73 -32.24 16.77
C GLY A 81 12.29 -31.85 15.39
N TYR A 82 11.77 -32.45 14.31
CA TYR A 82 12.12 -32.08 12.93
C TYR A 82 11.28 -30.90 12.41
N LEU A 83 10.04 -30.80 12.87
CA LEU A 83 9.07 -29.81 12.42
C LEU A 83 9.41 -28.40 12.91
N ILE A 84 9.83 -28.24 14.17
CA ILE A 84 10.21 -26.95 14.75
C ILE A 84 11.32 -26.27 13.92
N PRO A 85 12.51 -26.89 13.71
CA PRO A 85 13.56 -26.25 12.93
C PRO A 85 13.17 -26.05 11.45
N ALA A 86 12.39 -26.95 10.83
CA ALA A 86 11.93 -26.77 9.45
C ALA A 86 11.08 -25.50 9.28
N VAL A 87 10.15 -25.27 10.22
CA VAL A 87 9.26 -24.11 10.22
C VAL A 87 10.03 -22.82 10.48
N PHE A 88 10.95 -22.82 11.46
CA PHE A 88 11.79 -21.66 11.74
C PHE A 88 12.68 -21.30 10.54
N THR A 89 13.16 -22.31 9.80
CA THR A 89 13.93 -22.09 8.57
C THR A 89 13.08 -21.43 7.49
N GLU A 90 11.86 -21.93 7.23
CA GLU A 90 10.94 -21.30 6.28
C GLU A 90 10.51 -19.89 6.70
N MET A 91 10.21 -19.69 7.99
CA MET A 91 9.85 -18.38 8.54
C MET A 91 11.00 -17.38 8.40
N ALA A 92 12.24 -17.80 8.65
CA ALA A 92 13.41 -16.94 8.47
C ALA A 92 13.60 -16.55 6.99
N ALA A 93 13.46 -17.50 6.08
CA ALA A 93 13.53 -17.23 4.64
C ALA A 93 12.40 -16.29 4.19
N ALA A 94 11.14 -16.61 4.56
CA ALA A 94 9.99 -15.79 4.23
C ALA A 94 10.09 -14.36 4.81
N THR A 95 10.54 -14.23 6.06
CA THR A 95 10.74 -12.95 6.73
C THR A 95 11.90 -12.16 6.12
N GLY A 96 12.99 -12.84 5.73
CA GLY A 96 14.13 -12.22 5.04
C GLY A 96 13.74 -11.65 3.68
N PHE A 97 13.11 -12.46 2.82
CA PHE A 97 12.57 -11.99 1.54
C PHE A 97 11.50 -10.91 1.73
N TYR A 98 10.68 -10.99 2.78
CA TYR A 98 9.70 -9.98 3.15
C TYR A 98 10.35 -8.65 3.55
N TYR A 99 11.42 -8.65 4.35
CA TYR A 99 12.05 -7.42 4.81
C TYR A 99 12.68 -6.64 3.66
N SER A 100 13.37 -7.34 2.75
CA SER A 100 13.96 -6.75 1.54
C SER A 100 12.88 -6.14 0.63
N LYS A 101 11.75 -6.84 0.46
CA LYS A 101 10.63 -6.34 -0.36
C LYS A 101 9.87 -5.19 0.32
N ALA A 102 9.63 -5.26 1.62
CA ALA A 102 8.94 -4.23 2.40
C ALA A 102 9.78 -2.94 2.49
N LYS A 103 11.10 -3.05 2.61
CA LYS A 103 12.03 -1.92 2.58
C LYS A 103 11.97 -1.20 1.24
N ALA A 104 11.98 -1.94 0.12
CA ALA A 104 11.83 -1.36 -1.21
C ALA A 104 10.46 -0.68 -1.41
N GLU A 105 9.37 -1.33 -1.01
CA GLU A 105 8.03 -0.76 -1.17
C GLU A 105 7.78 0.46 -0.27
N ASN A 106 8.28 0.47 0.97
CA ASN A 106 8.17 1.64 1.85
C ASN A 106 9.07 2.80 1.37
N LYS A 107 10.26 2.51 0.85
CA LYS A 107 11.16 3.54 0.29
C LYS A 107 10.52 4.24 -0.93
N ILE A 108 9.86 3.49 -1.83
CA ILE A 108 9.09 4.06 -2.95
C ILE A 108 7.92 4.91 -2.47
N LYS A 109 7.17 4.45 -1.45
CA LYS A 109 6.03 5.22 -0.90
C LYS A 109 6.47 6.51 -0.21
N LEU A 110 7.60 6.50 0.49
CA LEU A 110 8.18 7.70 1.11
C LEU A 110 8.67 8.69 0.05
N MET A 111 9.34 8.21 -1.00
CA MET A 111 9.78 9.06 -2.12
C MET A 111 8.61 9.70 -2.86
N ALA A 112 7.56 8.92 -3.14
CA ALA A 112 6.33 9.43 -3.75
C ALA A 112 5.60 10.46 -2.86
N ALA A 113 5.57 10.26 -1.54
CA ALA A 113 5.00 11.22 -0.60
C ALA A 113 5.83 12.51 -0.49
N ALA A 114 7.14 12.42 -0.70
CA ALA A 114 8.05 13.56 -0.75
C ALA A 114 8.12 14.25 -2.14
N GLY A 115 7.38 13.76 -3.14
CA GLY A 115 7.39 14.31 -4.50
C GLY A 115 8.64 14.01 -5.32
N VAL A 116 9.49 13.07 -4.87
CA VAL A 116 10.74 12.69 -5.53
C VAL A 116 10.52 11.41 -6.33
N GLN A 117 10.94 11.40 -7.60
CA GLN A 117 10.87 10.18 -8.42
C GLN A 117 11.92 9.16 -7.97
N PRO A 118 11.54 7.89 -7.77
CA PRO A 118 12.48 6.87 -7.30
C PRO A 118 13.47 6.51 -8.42
N GLU A 119 14.74 6.87 -8.24
CA GLU A 119 15.83 6.53 -9.15
C GLU A 119 16.53 5.23 -8.73
N ALA A 120 16.99 4.39 -9.68
CA ALA A 120 17.52 3.05 -9.43
C ALA A 120 18.72 3.02 -8.46
N ALA A 121 19.52 4.10 -8.43
CA ALA A 121 20.63 4.27 -7.48
C ALA A 121 20.17 4.26 -6.02
N ASN A 122 18.93 4.66 -5.73
CA ASN A 122 18.39 4.66 -4.37
C ASN A 122 18.12 3.25 -3.82
N PHE A 123 18.20 2.19 -4.62
CA PHE A 123 17.93 0.83 -4.16
C PHE A 123 19.19 -0.05 -4.11
N ASN A 124 20.37 0.54 -4.30
CA ASN A 124 21.63 -0.18 -4.44
C ASN A 124 22.34 -0.52 -3.11
N ASP A 125 21.67 -0.34 -1.97
CA ASP A 125 22.18 -0.66 -0.62
C ASP A 125 21.79 -2.10 -0.20
N MET A 126 22.06 -3.10 -1.04
CA MET A 126 21.97 -4.52 -0.65
C MET A 126 23.29 -5.03 -0.11
#